data_AF-A0A4P0Y0K1-F1
#
_entry.id   AF-A0A4P0Y0K1-F1
#
_cell.length_a   1.000
_cell.length_b   1.000
_cell.length_c   1.000
_cell.angle_alpha   90.00
_cell.angle_beta   90.00
_cell.angle_gamma   90.00
#
_symmetry.space_group_name_H-M   'P 1'
#
loop_
_entity.id
_entity.type
_entity.pdbx_description
1 polymer ?
#
loop_
_entity_poly.entity_id
_entity_poly.type
_entity_poly.pdbx_seq_one_letter_code
_entity_poly.pdbx_strand_id
1 'polypeptide(L)'
;MLPAHGYPELRKFKHLIGNYGSGWQNQQVEFARFPGPIVMTSNCIIDPTVGAYDDRIWTRSIVGWPGVNHLEGEDFSPVIAQAQQMAGFPYSEIPHLITVGFGRQTLLGAADTLIDLVSREKLRHIFLVGGCDGARGSVTTSPISPPACRMTA
;
A
#
# COMPACT_ATOMS: atom_id res chain seq x y z
N MET A 1 2.58 -0.72 -1.78
CA MET A 1 3.88 -0.28 -1.23
C MET A 1 3.88 -0.03 0.29
N LEU A 2 2.79 -0.32 1.01
CA LEU A 2 2.66 -0.15 2.46
C LEU A 2 3.86 -0.62 3.31
N PRO A 3 4.49 -1.78 3.06
CA PRO A 3 5.61 -2.26 3.90
C PRO A 3 6.85 -1.35 3.91
N ALA A 4 7.00 -0.43 2.95
CA ALA A 4 8.12 0.52 2.91
C ALA A 4 8.23 1.34 4.22
N HIS A 5 7.09 1.66 4.84
CA HIS A 5 7.01 2.39 6.12
C HIS A 5 7.54 1.61 7.33
N GLY A 6 7.77 0.30 7.18
CA GLY A 6 8.41 -0.55 8.17
C GLY A 6 9.94 -0.46 8.17
N TYR A 7 10.57 0.12 7.14
CA TYR A 7 12.03 0.16 7.01
C TYR A 7 12.63 1.43 7.64
N PRO A 8 13.53 1.32 8.64
CA PRO A 8 14.09 2.47 9.34
C PRO A 8 14.79 3.48 8.43
N GLU A 9 15.55 3.00 7.44
CA GLU A 9 16.31 3.85 6.51
C GLU A 9 15.42 4.75 5.64
N LEU A 10 14.15 4.39 5.43
CA LEU A 10 13.22 5.22 4.67
C LEU A 10 12.56 6.31 5.52
N ARG A 11 12.57 6.16 6.85
CA ARG A 11 11.99 7.16 7.77
C ARG A 11 12.75 8.49 7.81
N LYS A 12 13.99 8.52 7.31
CA LYS A 12 14.78 9.76 7.21
C LYS A 12 14.20 10.76 6.20
N PHE A 13 13.36 10.30 5.26
CA PHE A 13 12.75 11.15 4.25
C PHE A 13 11.42 11.73 4.76
N LYS A 14 11.44 12.98 5.23
CA LYS A 14 10.24 13.67 5.76
C LYS A 14 9.08 13.80 4.76
N HIS A 15 9.37 13.71 3.45
CA HIS A 15 8.38 13.75 2.38
C HIS A 15 7.80 12.37 2.03
N LEU A 16 8.21 11.30 2.73
CA LEU A 16 7.53 10.01 2.69
C LEU A 16 6.33 10.05 3.65
N ILE A 17 5.19 10.58 3.16
CA ILE A 17 4.05 10.97 4.01
C ILE A 17 3.23 9.78 4.52
N GLY A 18 2.94 8.79 3.68
CA GLY A 18 2.04 7.70 4.06
C GLY A 18 1.77 6.67 2.97
N ASN A 19 0.72 5.87 3.16
CA ASN A 19 0.19 4.95 2.16
C ASN A 19 -1.22 5.41 1.79
N TYR A 20 -1.49 5.51 0.49
CA TYR A 20 -2.80 5.91 -0.02
C TYR A 20 -3.51 4.70 -0.64
N GLY A 21 -4.81 4.58 -0.40
CA GLY A 21 -5.64 3.50 -0.94
C GLY A 21 -5.51 2.15 -0.22
N SER A 22 -5.97 1.10 -0.89
CA SER A 22 -6.17 -0.24 -0.34
C SER A 22 -5.61 -1.34 -1.26
N GLY A 23 -6.38 -2.40 -1.54
CA GLY A 23 -5.99 -3.50 -2.41
C GLY A 23 -5.87 -3.08 -3.88
N TRP A 24 -5.00 -3.76 -4.63
CA TRP A 24 -4.68 -3.40 -6.03
C TRP A 24 -5.91 -3.38 -6.95
N GLN A 25 -6.95 -4.15 -6.65
CA GLN A 25 -8.20 -4.22 -7.40
C GLN A 25 -9.00 -2.91 -7.34
N ASN A 26 -8.78 -2.06 -6.34
CA ASN A 26 -9.48 -0.77 -6.17
C ASN A 26 -8.78 0.38 -6.89
N GLN A 27 -7.65 0.12 -7.57
CA GLN A 27 -6.81 1.18 -8.13
C GLN A 27 -7.55 2.06 -9.16
N GLN A 28 -8.54 1.54 -9.90
CA GLN A 28 -9.30 2.36 -10.86
C GLN A 28 -10.00 3.55 -10.20
N VAL A 29 -10.51 3.37 -8.98
CA VAL A 29 -11.15 4.43 -8.22
C VAL A 29 -10.11 5.23 -7.43
N GLU A 30 -9.17 4.54 -6.80
CA GLU A 30 -8.20 5.17 -5.91
C GLU A 30 -7.20 6.03 -6.70
N PHE A 31 -6.63 5.52 -7.79
CA PHE A 31 -5.71 6.27 -8.64
C PHE A 31 -6.43 7.42 -9.36
N ALA A 32 -7.67 7.23 -9.82
CA ALA A 32 -8.48 8.33 -10.37
C ALA A 32 -8.63 9.50 -9.38
N ARG A 33 -8.77 9.21 -8.07
CA ARG A 33 -8.87 10.22 -7.02
C ARG A 33 -7.53 10.80 -6.56
N PHE A 34 -6.44 10.04 -6.71
CA PHE A 34 -5.11 10.48 -6.31
C PHE A 34 -4.69 11.68 -7.17
N PRO A 35 -4.47 12.88 -6.62
CA PRO A 35 -4.28 14.10 -7.41
C PRO A 35 -2.79 14.34 -7.77
N GLY A 36 -2.12 13.29 -8.23
CA GLY A 36 -0.69 13.29 -8.56
C GLY A 36 -0.35 12.19 -9.58
N PRO A 37 0.91 12.14 -10.05
CA PRO A 37 1.36 11.05 -10.90
C PRO A 37 1.57 9.78 -10.10
N ILE A 38 1.35 8.62 -10.74
CA ILE A 38 1.48 7.29 -10.13
C ILE A 38 2.62 6.54 -10.82
N VAL A 39 3.51 5.91 -10.08
CA VAL A 39 4.60 5.09 -10.65
C VAL A 39 4.38 3.63 -10.31
N MET A 40 4.13 2.82 -11.33
CA MET A 40 4.01 1.37 -11.24
C MET A 40 5.38 0.72 -11.38
N THR A 41 5.84 0.11 -10.30
CA THR A 41 7.17 -0.53 -10.22
C THR A 41 7.15 -2.04 -10.46
N SER A 42 5.99 -2.67 -10.24
CA SER A 42 5.70 -4.08 -10.50
C SER A 42 4.21 -4.25 -10.85
N ASN A 43 3.78 -5.49 -11.05
CA ASN A 43 2.35 -5.83 -10.99
C ASN A 43 1.76 -5.42 -9.62
N CYS A 44 0.46 -5.13 -9.51
CA CYS A 44 -0.62 -5.34 -10.51
C CYS A 44 -1.15 -4.01 -11.06
N ILE A 45 -0.92 -3.73 -12.35
CA ILE A 45 -1.59 -2.65 -13.08
C ILE A 45 -2.91 -3.17 -13.67
N ILE A 46 -3.99 -2.40 -13.56
CA ILE A 46 -5.24 -2.63 -14.30
C ILE A 46 -5.51 -1.45 -15.22
N ASP A 47 -6.47 -1.62 -16.12
CA ASP A 47 -6.76 -0.64 -17.16
C ASP A 47 -6.91 0.80 -16.62
N PRO A 48 -5.94 1.69 -16.92
CA PRO A 48 -5.92 3.06 -16.43
C PRO A 48 -6.91 3.97 -17.16
N THR A 49 -7.34 3.58 -18.36
CA THR A 49 -8.29 4.38 -19.16
C THR A 49 -9.69 4.40 -18.53
N VAL A 50 -10.08 3.31 -17.85
CA VAL A 50 -11.37 3.20 -17.14
C VAL A 50 -11.49 4.26 -16.04
N GLY A 51 -10.38 4.60 -15.38
CA GLY A 51 -10.34 5.65 -14.36
C GLY A 51 -9.88 7.01 -14.88
N ALA A 52 -9.60 7.14 -16.18
CA ALA A 52 -9.08 8.35 -16.82
C ALA A 52 -7.86 8.95 -16.09
N TYR A 53 -6.86 8.13 -15.83
CA TYR A 53 -5.58 8.55 -15.24
C TYR A 53 -4.36 8.04 -16.03
N ASP A 54 -4.59 7.58 -17.26
CA ASP A 54 -3.58 7.07 -18.19
C ASP A 54 -2.54 8.13 -18.60
N ASP A 55 -2.88 9.42 -18.50
CA ASP A 55 -2.01 10.57 -18.76
C ASP A 55 -0.97 10.84 -17.65
N ARG A 56 -1.20 10.30 -16.45
CA ARG A 56 -0.40 10.57 -15.24
C ARG A 56 0.05 9.33 -14.48
N ILE A 57 -0.29 8.15 -14.98
CA ILE A 57 0.38 6.92 -14.56
C ILE A 57 1.65 6.72 -15.38
N TRP A 58 2.66 6.16 -14.74
CA TRP A 58 3.97 5.86 -15.29
C TRP A 58 4.28 4.42 -14.98
N THR A 59 4.90 3.74 -15.92
CA THR A 59 5.42 2.39 -15.75
C THR A 59 6.94 2.41 -15.69
N ARG A 60 7.56 1.38 -15.12
CA ARG A 60 9.02 1.20 -15.19
C ARG A 60 9.39 -0.27 -15.11
N SER A 61 10.65 -0.57 -15.42
CA SER A 61 11.19 -1.93 -15.36
C SER A 61 10.37 -2.88 -16.25
N ILE A 62 9.88 -4.00 -15.72
CA ILE A 62 9.12 -4.99 -16.48
C ILE A 62 7.64 -4.61 -16.70
N VAL A 63 7.16 -3.52 -16.08
CA VAL A 63 5.76 -3.10 -16.19
C VAL A 63 5.56 -2.28 -17.45
N GLY A 64 4.51 -2.55 -18.20
CA GLY A 64 4.13 -1.75 -19.37
C GLY A 64 2.62 -1.74 -19.58
N TRP A 65 2.11 -0.64 -20.13
CA TRP A 65 0.73 -0.50 -20.58
C TRP A 65 0.70 0.35 -21.87
N PRO A 66 -0.05 -0.04 -22.93
CA PRO A 66 -0.10 0.72 -24.17
C PRO A 66 -0.57 2.17 -23.95
N GLY A 67 0.17 3.14 -24.49
CA GLY A 67 -0.16 4.57 -24.40
C GLY A 67 0.23 5.24 -23.07
N VAL A 68 0.75 4.50 -22.10
CA VAL A 68 1.22 5.04 -20.81
C VAL A 68 2.72 5.34 -20.88
N ASN A 69 3.15 6.42 -20.24
CA ASN A 69 4.56 6.79 -20.18
C ASN A 69 5.39 5.71 -19.45
N HIS A 70 6.60 5.43 -19.96
CA HIS A 70 7.54 4.47 -19.36
C HIS A 70 8.82 5.19 -18.91
N LEU A 71 9.25 4.95 -17.68
CA LEU A 71 10.52 5.45 -17.15
C LEU A 71 11.64 4.47 -17.44
N GLU A 72 12.67 4.98 -18.11
CA GLU A 72 13.91 4.26 -18.36
C GLU A 72 14.93 4.54 -17.25
N GLY A 73 15.52 3.47 -16.70
CA GLY A 73 16.55 3.55 -15.67
C GLY A 73 16.05 4.13 -14.33
N GLU A 74 16.81 5.09 -13.80
CA GLU A 74 16.64 5.67 -12.46
C GLU A 74 16.39 7.18 -12.49
N ASP A 75 16.10 7.75 -13.66
CA ASP A 75 15.73 9.17 -13.78
C ASP A 75 14.22 9.37 -13.54
N PHE A 76 13.89 9.87 -12.35
CA PHE A 76 12.52 10.22 -11.96
C PHE A 76 12.16 11.68 -12.23
N SER A 77 13.05 12.46 -12.85
CA SER A 77 12.84 13.90 -13.11
C SER A 77 11.54 14.19 -13.87
N PRO A 78 11.13 13.40 -14.89
CA PRO A 78 9.88 13.66 -15.62
C PRO A 78 8.63 13.55 -14.73
N VAL A 79 8.58 12.54 -13.84
CA VAL A 79 7.46 12.36 -12.91
C VAL A 79 7.41 13.48 -11.89
N ILE A 80 8.56 13.89 -11.38
CA ILE A 80 8.65 15.00 -10.42
C ILE A 80 8.16 16.30 -11.06
N ALA A 81 8.54 16.57 -12.31
CA ALA A 81 8.08 17.74 -13.05
C ALA A 81 6.55 17.72 -13.25
N GLN A 82 5.96 16.57 -13.59
CA GLN A 82 4.50 16.45 -13.69
C GLN A 82 3.83 16.67 -12.33
N ALA A 83 4.37 16.09 -11.25
CA ALA A 83 3.83 16.26 -9.89
C ALA A 83 3.80 17.73 -9.46
N GLN A 84 4.82 18.52 -9.83
CA GLN A 84 4.89 19.95 -9.53
C GLN A 84 3.85 20.79 -10.27
N GLN A 85 3.33 20.30 -11.39
CA GLN A 85 2.29 20.98 -12.18
C GLN A 85 0.87 20.62 -11.75
N MET A 86 0.71 19.59 -10.92
CA MET A 86 -0.59 19.11 -10.46
C MET A 86 -1.04 19.84 -9.20
N ALA A 87 -2.36 19.99 -9.04
CA ALA A 87 -2.96 20.69 -7.91
C ALA A 87 -2.66 20.03 -6.55
N GLY A 88 -2.33 18.73 -6.54
CA GLY A 88 -2.12 17.98 -5.32
C GLY A 88 -3.42 17.81 -4.51
N PHE A 89 -3.27 17.41 -3.25
CA PHE A 89 -4.42 17.20 -2.38
C PHE A 89 -5.05 18.54 -1.96
N PRO A 90 -6.37 18.75 -2.21
CA PRO A 90 -7.03 20.00 -1.86
C PRO A 90 -7.29 20.14 -0.36
N TYR A 91 -7.26 19.04 0.39
CA TYR A 91 -7.44 19.01 1.84
C TYR A 91 -6.63 17.86 2.44
N SER A 92 -6.40 17.94 3.75
CA SER A 92 -5.86 16.82 4.51
C SER A 92 -6.98 15.86 4.90
N GLU A 93 -6.72 14.56 4.83
CA GLU A 93 -7.63 13.54 5.33
C GLU A 93 -7.33 13.21 6.80
N ILE A 94 -8.32 12.65 7.51
CA ILE A 94 -8.10 12.16 8.87
C ILE A 94 -7.11 11.00 8.79
N PRO A 95 -6.00 11.03 9.56
CA PRO A 95 -4.99 10.01 9.47
C PRO A 95 -5.53 8.66 9.97
N HIS A 96 -5.39 7.64 9.13
CA HIS A 96 -5.60 6.25 9.50
C HIS A 96 -4.25 5.59 9.81
N LEU A 97 -4.04 5.19 11.05
CA LEU A 97 -2.77 4.60 11.49
C LEU A 97 -2.83 3.07 11.39
N ILE A 98 -1.89 2.50 10.62
CA ILE A 98 -1.71 1.06 10.48
C ILE A 98 -0.31 0.71 10.97
N THR A 99 -0.23 -0.20 11.95
CA THR A 99 1.07 -0.66 12.46
C THR A 99 1.69 -1.65 11.49
N VAL A 100 2.93 -1.39 11.07
CA VAL A 100 3.73 -2.23 10.17
C VAL A 100 5.13 -2.47 10.75
N GLY A 101 5.91 -3.36 10.15
CA GLY A 101 7.31 -3.58 10.55
C GLY A 101 7.56 -4.83 11.40
N PHE A 102 6.59 -5.74 11.50
CA PHE A 102 6.77 -7.07 12.11
C PHE A 102 7.47 -8.05 11.15
N GLY A 103 8.62 -7.64 10.63
CA GLY A 103 9.49 -8.52 9.85
C GLY A 103 10.21 -9.55 10.73
N ARG A 104 10.96 -10.46 10.11
CA ARG A 104 11.65 -11.57 10.80
C ARG A 104 12.45 -11.13 12.02
N GLN A 105 13.29 -10.09 11.91
CA GLN A 105 14.15 -9.65 13.01
C GLN A 105 13.35 -9.09 14.19
N THR A 106 12.30 -8.30 13.91
CA THR A 106 11.39 -7.77 14.93
C THR A 106 10.72 -8.91 15.70
N LEU A 107 10.24 -9.93 14.99
CA LEU A 107 9.59 -11.10 15.59
C LEU A 107 10.57 -11.94 16.43
N LEU A 108 11.80 -12.14 15.94
CA LEU A 108 12.85 -12.83 16.70
C LEU A 108 13.19 -12.07 17.99
N GLY A 109 13.24 -10.75 17.94
CA GLY A 109 13.45 -9.92 19.14
C GLY A 109 12.31 -9.98 20.16
N ALA A 110 11.11 -10.37 19.73
CA ALA A 110 9.94 -10.54 20.60
C ALA A 110 9.70 -12.00 21.03
N ALA A 111 10.56 -12.94 20.61
CA ALA A 111 10.32 -14.38 20.76
C ALA A 111 10.11 -14.80 22.22
N ASP A 112 10.96 -14.37 23.15
CA ASP A 112 10.85 -14.73 24.57
C ASP A 112 9.53 -14.24 25.19
N THR A 113 9.10 -13.03 24.82
CA THR A 113 7.81 -12.48 25.26
C THR A 113 6.64 -13.29 24.71
N LEU A 114 6.69 -13.68 23.43
CA LEU A 114 5.65 -14.51 22.83
C LEU A 114 5.59 -15.90 23.50
N ILE A 115 6.73 -16.51 23.78
CA ILE A 115 6.82 -17.80 24.48
C ILE A 115 6.23 -17.69 25.89
N ASP A 116 6.56 -16.64 26.66
CA ASP A 116 5.99 -16.41 27.98
C ASP A 116 4.46 -16.28 27.92
N LEU A 117 3.93 -15.50 26.98
CA LEU A 117 2.48 -15.31 26.81
C LEU A 117 1.76 -16.61 26.43
N VAL A 118 2.38 -17.47 25.62
CA VAL A 118 1.85 -18.79 25.29
C VAL A 118 1.87 -19.70 26.53
N SER A 119 2.98 -19.72 27.26
CA SER A 119 3.14 -20.58 28.45
C SER A 119 2.15 -20.25 29.57
N ARG A 120 1.74 -18.98 29.68
CA ARG A 120 0.73 -18.50 30.64
C ARG A 120 -0.69 -18.54 30.08
N GLU A 121 -0.90 -19.18 28.93
CA GLU A 121 -2.18 -19.28 28.23
C GLU A 121 -2.84 -17.93 27.88
N LYS A 122 -2.08 -16.83 27.93
CA LYS A 122 -2.55 -15.48 27.55
C LYS A 122 -2.66 -15.33 26.03
N LEU A 123 -1.82 -16.07 25.29
CA LEU A 123 -1.88 -16.20 23.84
C LEU A 123 -2.17 -17.66 23.49
N ARG A 124 -3.39 -17.95 23.03
CA ARG A 124 -3.85 -19.34 22.78
C ARG A 124 -3.79 -19.77 21.32
N HIS A 125 -3.94 -18.83 20.39
CA HIS A 125 -4.00 -19.11 18.96
C HIS A 125 -3.26 -18.02 18.18
N ILE A 126 -2.52 -18.45 17.15
CA ILE A 126 -1.91 -17.58 16.15
C ILE A 126 -2.45 -18.02 14.79
N PHE A 127 -3.10 -17.10 14.09
CA PHE A 127 -3.61 -17.34 12.74
C PHE A 127 -2.68 -16.68 11.73
N LEU A 128 -2.18 -17.46 10.77
CA LEU A 128 -1.44 -16.91 9.63
C LEU A 128 -2.44 -16.53 8.53
N VAL A 129 -2.73 -15.24 8.42
CA VAL A 129 -3.56 -14.67 7.35
C VAL A 129 -2.66 -13.84 6.44
N GLY A 130 -1.95 -14.53 5.56
CA GLY A 130 -1.10 -13.92 4.53
C GLY A 130 -1.53 -14.35 3.13
N GLY A 131 -1.17 -13.57 2.11
CA GLY A 131 -1.50 -13.87 0.72
C GLY A 131 -1.72 -12.61 -0.13
N CYS A 132 -2.32 -12.80 -1.29
CA CYS A 132 -2.71 -11.73 -2.20
C CYS A 132 -4.23 -11.55 -2.19
N ASP A 133 -4.69 -10.31 -2.22
CA ASP A 133 -6.10 -9.97 -2.42
C ASP A 133 -6.50 -10.11 -3.90
N GLY A 134 -7.80 -10.14 -4.21
CA GLY A 134 -8.31 -10.34 -5.57
C GLY A 134 -9.63 -9.63 -5.87
N ALA A 135 -9.92 -9.42 -7.16
CA ALA A 135 -11.21 -8.92 -7.61
C ALA A 135 -12.32 -9.95 -7.32
N ARG A 136 -13.40 -9.55 -6.66
CA ARG A 136 -14.45 -10.50 -6.22
C ARG A 136 -15.16 -11.16 -7.41
N GLY A 137 -15.08 -12.49 -7.44
CA GLY A 137 -16.07 -13.41 -8.02
C GLY A 137 -16.39 -14.60 -7.10
N SER A 138 -15.48 -14.94 -6.17
CA SER A 138 -15.65 -16.04 -5.21
C SER A 138 -14.76 -15.84 -3.97
N VAL A 139 -15.04 -14.82 -3.16
CA VAL A 139 -14.63 -14.86 -1.75
C VAL A 139 -15.86 -15.30 -0.97
N THR A 140 -16.02 -16.61 -0.84
CA THR A 140 -16.94 -17.19 0.16
C THR A 140 -16.52 -16.62 1.50
N THR A 141 -17.44 -15.93 2.15
CA THR A 141 -17.30 -15.40 3.50
C THR A 141 -16.74 -16.46 4.45
N SER A 142 -15.43 -16.43 4.71
CA SER A 142 -14.95 -16.88 6.00
C SER A 142 -15.39 -15.83 7.02
N PRO A 143 -16.15 -16.18 8.07
CA PRO A 143 -16.80 -15.22 8.97
C PRO A 143 -15.83 -14.48 9.92
N ILE A 144 -14.54 -14.39 9.57
CA ILE A 144 -13.48 -13.83 10.44
C ILE A 144 -12.93 -12.52 9.85
N SER A 145 -13.80 -11.70 9.25
CA SER A 145 -13.52 -10.28 9.07
C SER A 145 -14.54 -9.49 9.86
N PRO A 146 -14.20 -9.00 11.07
CA PRO A 146 -15.02 -7.97 11.68
C PRO A 146 -14.96 -6.73 10.77
N PRO A 147 -16.09 -6.03 10.57
CA PRO A 147 -16.06 -4.71 9.96
C PRO A 147 -15.16 -3.81 10.80
N ALA A 148 -14.48 -2.88 10.13
CA ALA A 148 -13.66 -1.81 10.70
C ALA A 148 -13.94 -1.55 12.18
N CYS A 149 -12.92 -1.77 13.01
CA CYS A 149 -12.95 -1.55 14.45
C CYS A 149 -13.48 -0.13 14.73
N ARG A 150 -14.74 -0.04 15.17
CA ARG A 150 -15.26 1.13 15.87
C ARG A 150 -14.56 1.18 17.22
N MET A 151 -13.65 2.13 17.41
CA MET A 151 -13.24 2.57 18.75
C MET A 151 -13.84 3.95 18.98
N THR A 152 -14.83 3.99 19.86
CA THR A 152 -15.28 5.21 20.53
C THR A 152 -14.38 5.48 21.73
N ALA A 153 -13.93 6.73 21.83
CA ALA A 153 -13.33 7.46 22.96
C ALA A 153 -12.33 6.73 23.87
#